data_AF-A0A1W1CIW2-F1
#
_entry.id   AF-A0A1W1CIW2-F1
#
_cell.length_a   1.000
_cell.length_b   1.000
_cell.length_c   1.000
_cell.angle_alpha   90.00
_cell.angle_beta   90.00
_cell.angle_gamma   90.00
#
_symmetry.space_group_name_H-M   'P 1'
#
loop_
_entity.id
_entity.type
_entity.pdbx_description
1 polymer ?
#
loop_
_entity_poly.entity_id
_entity_poly.type
_entity_poly.pdbx_seq_one_letter_code
_entity_poly.pdbx_strand_id
1 'polypeptide(L)'
;MKRTHIYAGFWVRSMASLIDIIVLLLPFILMVMLFDIWHILHLESIFIFLILWGVYSVTMLSSSWNATLGKKILGLKVLTKTLEPLHLKASLKRFIFAFITYILLLLPLLLSIRIFSFMSYSWTDIFLLPIFLPLLMMFFNKRKQVLHDYFAKTVVIDTKDRKTTKTYVLQGLGIFSVTAIIVSAFLFFNFIILGYGGYALQKELQAKYSFTKKYTIDDLGDKRIIFYNKALIKYSKDFVLAEGMYEIFEIDVKRDLALNCIEASLAQHNQKDWLEKGIKFRKNARNIPLKTQALIQKYKAQEKYLSDRFYQYNFNDVHDIIRSLADPFRKERNQNTCDKQLSVERMYTRFIRTYIGKQEQSLRYNKKSLAKNIPKDKAYYTKAIREGQEWLNLLYQNTKQMKALIEKDLLANANKESLAKIKETSKWERAKQIHKHKLSHLKILLFKKNKNIEEINKWLKQVIYLDLDKIGGTDGRLLIHETLKYKDTKALQILLDYGISPLEDDKILSYIFSDEIELNIFESIIRRALKPSNHMLISRIMFHSLSHHSSEKKIEFILEYLLNANMSDALYIPLVEDALEYCASTKTVSLLLGGNKFNKHNELQVLLQKPSYKCKNKKEIKNLLNKGTIK
;
A
#
# COMPACT_ATOMS: atom_id res chain seq x y z
N MET A 1 54.06 -43.79 33.20
CA MET A 1 53.00 -43.56 32.18
C MET A 1 52.74 -42.06 32.05
N LYS A 2 52.90 -41.47 30.85
CA LYS A 2 52.49 -40.07 30.60
C LYS A 2 50.95 -40.01 30.64
N ARG A 3 50.37 -39.34 31.64
CA ARG A 3 48.92 -39.12 31.68
C ARG A 3 48.53 -38.29 30.45
N THR A 4 47.64 -38.81 29.62
CA THR A 4 47.10 -38.07 28.49
C THR A 4 46.09 -37.05 29.01
N HIS A 5 46.35 -35.77 28.80
CA HIS A 5 45.46 -34.70 29.25
C HIS A 5 44.29 -34.52 28.27
N ILE A 6 43.08 -34.44 28.81
CA ILE A 6 41.88 -34.19 28.01
C ILE A 6 41.62 -32.68 27.97
N TYR A 7 41.63 -32.10 26.76
CA TYR A 7 41.28 -30.69 26.58
C TYR A 7 39.77 -30.49 26.66
N ALA A 8 39.34 -29.54 27.49
CA ALA A 8 37.94 -29.20 27.68
C ALA A 8 37.35 -28.64 26.38
N GLY A 9 36.21 -29.19 25.95
CA GLY A 9 35.49 -28.75 24.76
C GLY A 9 34.59 -27.53 25.00
N PHE A 10 33.97 -27.04 23.92
CA PHE A 10 33.14 -25.84 23.90
C PHE A 10 32.04 -25.85 24.97
N TRP A 11 31.17 -26.85 24.96
CA TRP A 11 29.98 -26.87 25.81
C TRP A 11 30.27 -26.79 27.31
N VAL A 12 31.27 -27.53 27.80
CA VAL A 12 31.61 -27.49 29.24
C VAL A 12 32.24 -26.15 29.63
N ARG A 13 32.99 -25.52 28.72
CA ARG A 13 33.48 -24.15 28.93
C ARG A 13 32.35 -23.13 28.92
N SER A 14 31.38 -23.26 28.00
CA SER A 14 30.20 -22.40 27.95
C SER A 14 29.36 -22.51 29.22
N MET A 15 29.16 -23.72 29.76
CA MET A 15 28.47 -23.91 31.04
C MET A 15 29.24 -23.28 32.19
N ALA A 16 30.57 -23.45 32.21
CA ALA A 16 31.41 -22.83 33.24
C ALA A 16 31.25 -21.30 33.22
N SER A 17 31.29 -20.69 32.03
CA SER A 17 31.09 -19.25 31.86
C SER A 17 29.70 -18.79 32.25
N LEU A 18 28.65 -19.59 32.00
CA LEU A 18 27.29 -19.27 32.43
C LEU A 18 27.17 -19.23 33.96
N ILE A 19 27.74 -20.22 34.64
CA ILE A 19 27.80 -20.23 36.11
C ILE A 19 28.58 -19.01 36.61
N ASP A 20 29.72 -18.68 35.98
CA ASP A 20 30.50 -17.49 36.32
C ASP A 20 29.68 -16.20 36.17
N ILE A 21 28.86 -16.08 35.10
CA ILE A 21 27.97 -14.93 34.89
C ILE A 21 26.95 -14.81 36.03
N ILE A 22 26.29 -15.90 36.43
CA ILE A 22 25.29 -15.88 37.51
C ILE A 22 25.93 -15.44 38.83
N VAL A 23 27.12 -15.95 39.14
CA VAL A 23 27.88 -15.61 40.35
C VAL A 23 28.25 -14.13 40.35
N LEU A 24 28.62 -13.56 39.21
CA LEU A 24 28.96 -12.14 39.07
C LEU A 24 27.75 -11.21 38.99
N LEU A 25 26.58 -11.72 38.59
CA LEU A 25 25.38 -10.93 38.48
C LEU A 25 24.88 -10.45 39.84
N LEU A 26 24.97 -11.29 40.88
CA LEU A 26 24.57 -10.93 42.24
C LEU A 26 25.31 -9.69 42.80
N PRO A 27 26.65 -9.66 42.87
CA PRO A 27 27.38 -8.48 43.34
C PRO A 27 27.21 -7.28 42.40
N PHE A 28 27.01 -7.50 41.10
CA PHE A 28 26.72 -6.42 40.17
C PHE A 28 25.36 -5.75 40.46
N ILE A 29 24.29 -6.54 40.64
CA ILE A 29 22.97 -6.04 41.01
C ILE A 29 23.04 -5.28 42.34
N LEU A 30 23.73 -5.83 43.34
CA LEU A 30 23.93 -5.17 44.62
C LEU A 30 24.64 -3.82 44.46
N MET A 31 25.69 -3.74 43.64
CA MET A 31 26.35 -2.46 43.35
C MET A 31 25.41 -1.47 42.66
N VAL A 32 24.65 -1.90 41.64
CA VAL A 32 23.69 -1.02 40.95
C VAL A 32 22.66 -0.46 41.93
N MET A 33 22.14 -1.28 42.85
CA MET A 33 21.22 -0.85 43.89
C MET A 33 21.85 0.14 44.88
N LEU A 34 23.10 -0.07 45.27
CA LEU A 34 23.80 0.78 46.25
C LEU A 34 24.19 2.15 45.69
N PHE A 35 24.49 2.24 44.39
CA PHE A 35 24.95 3.47 43.74
C PHE A 35 23.84 4.23 43.00
N ASP A 36 22.58 3.83 43.18
CA ASP A 36 21.40 4.43 42.55
C ASP A 36 21.53 4.60 41.03
N ILE A 37 22.20 3.65 40.37
CA ILE A 37 22.42 3.70 38.93
C ILE A 37 21.14 3.18 38.27
N TRP A 38 20.12 4.04 38.16
CA TRP A 38 18.80 3.74 37.54
C TRP A 38 18.86 3.23 36.10
N HIS A 39 20.05 3.18 35.52
CA HIS A 39 20.29 2.80 34.14
C HIS A 39 21.36 1.70 34.09
N ILE A 40 20.92 0.46 34.30
CA ILE A 40 21.73 -0.77 34.12
C ILE A 40 22.40 -0.82 32.73
N LEU A 41 21.84 -0.10 31.75
CA LEU A 41 22.29 -0.06 30.36
C LEU A 41 23.23 1.11 30.02
N HIS A 42 23.57 1.97 30.97
CA HIS A 42 24.55 3.04 30.76
C HIS A 42 25.97 2.47 30.59
N LEU A 43 26.83 3.21 29.87
CA LEU A 43 28.20 2.79 29.59
C LEU A 43 29.00 2.57 30.87
N GLU A 44 28.77 3.40 31.89
CA GLU A 44 29.38 3.34 33.21
C GLU A 44 29.12 1.98 33.89
N SER A 45 27.88 1.51 33.88
CA SER A 45 27.47 0.20 34.42
C SER A 45 28.20 -0.95 33.73
N ILE A 46 28.37 -0.86 32.41
CA ILE A 46 29.10 -1.84 31.62
C ILE A 46 30.59 -1.84 32.01
N PHE A 47 31.21 -0.66 32.17
CA PHE A 47 32.59 -0.55 32.62
C PHE A 47 32.81 -1.15 34.01
N ILE A 48 31.91 -0.86 34.97
CA ILE A 48 31.97 -1.42 36.32
C ILE A 48 31.88 -2.95 36.27
N PHE A 49 30.95 -3.50 35.49
CA PHE A 49 30.81 -4.96 35.32
C PHE A 49 32.08 -5.59 34.72
N LEU A 50 32.71 -4.94 33.74
CA LEU A 50 33.94 -5.43 33.12
C LEU A 50 35.14 -5.42 34.08
N ILE A 51 35.25 -4.39 34.92
CA ILE A 51 36.28 -4.32 35.97
C ILE A 51 36.05 -5.44 36.99
N LEU A 52 34.82 -5.61 37.47
CA LEU A 52 34.44 -6.67 38.41
C LEU A 52 34.77 -8.06 37.84
N TRP A 53 34.40 -8.30 36.58
CA TRP A 53 34.73 -9.53 35.87
C TRP A 53 36.25 -9.76 35.76
N GLY A 54 37.01 -8.70 35.47
CA GLY A 54 38.46 -8.75 35.34
C GLY A 54 39.15 -9.11 36.65
N VAL A 55 38.82 -8.42 37.73
CA VAL A 55 39.33 -8.71 39.07
C VAL A 55 38.99 -10.14 39.46
N TYR A 56 37.73 -10.56 39.32
CA TYR A 56 37.29 -11.93 39.59
C TYR A 56 38.09 -12.96 38.77
N SER A 57 38.20 -12.76 37.46
CA SER A 57 38.86 -13.72 36.57
C SER A 57 40.36 -13.83 36.88
N VAL A 58 41.05 -12.71 37.03
CA VAL A 58 42.51 -12.70 37.25
C VAL A 58 42.85 -13.33 38.58
N THR A 59 42.21 -12.92 39.68
CA THR A 59 42.47 -13.43 41.03
C THR A 59 42.19 -14.93 41.13
N MET A 60 41.06 -15.40 40.60
CA MET A 60 40.67 -16.81 40.65
C MET A 60 41.58 -17.70 39.79
N LEU A 61 41.99 -17.22 38.61
CA LEU A 61 42.90 -17.97 37.74
C LEU A 61 44.32 -18.04 38.30
N SER A 62 44.79 -17.03 39.04
CA SER A 62 46.10 -17.06 39.72
C SER A 62 46.09 -17.77 41.08
N SER A 63 44.91 -18.14 41.59
CA SER A 63 44.78 -18.85 42.86
C SER A 63 45.24 -20.32 42.74
N SER A 64 45.33 -21.02 43.87
CA SER A 64 45.62 -22.46 43.90
C SER A 64 44.60 -23.30 43.09
N TRP A 65 43.41 -22.76 42.81
CA TRP A 65 42.39 -23.45 42.03
C TRP A 65 42.70 -23.47 40.54
N ASN A 66 43.45 -22.49 40.03
CA ASN A 66 43.72 -22.32 38.60
C ASN A 66 42.44 -22.31 37.75
N ALA A 67 41.34 -21.80 38.32
CA ALA A 67 40.00 -21.89 37.73
C ALA A 67 39.08 -20.84 38.36
N THR A 68 38.17 -20.28 37.56
CA THR A 68 37.01 -19.53 38.06
C THR A 68 36.03 -20.48 38.75
N LEU A 69 35.07 -19.98 39.51
CA LEU A 69 34.15 -20.81 40.29
C LEU A 69 33.37 -21.79 39.40
N GLY A 70 32.81 -21.32 38.29
CA GLY A 70 32.10 -22.17 37.33
C GLY A 70 33.00 -23.23 36.70
N LYS A 71 34.26 -22.88 36.39
CA LYS A 71 35.25 -23.82 35.87
C LYS A 71 35.62 -24.87 36.92
N LYS A 72 35.81 -24.46 38.16
CA LYS A 72 36.12 -25.35 39.28
C LYS A 72 34.99 -26.35 39.54
N ILE A 73 33.74 -25.90 39.59
CA ILE A 73 32.54 -26.76 39.76
C ILE A 73 32.51 -27.85 38.70
N LEU A 74 32.80 -27.48 37.45
CA LEU A 74 32.83 -28.41 36.31
C LEU A 74 34.13 -29.22 36.19
N GLY A 75 35.08 -29.08 37.11
CA GLY A 75 36.34 -29.84 37.11
C GLY A 75 37.31 -29.39 36.01
N LEU A 76 37.32 -28.11 35.67
CA LEU A 76 38.21 -27.52 34.69
C LEU A 76 39.34 -26.75 35.37
N LYS A 77 40.55 -26.84 34.81
CA LYS A 77 41.70 -26.02 35.18
C LYS A 77 42.27 -25.31 33.96
N VAL A 78 42.76 -24.10 34.18
CA VAL A 78 43.43 -23.28 33.16
C VAL A 78 44.91 -23.27 33.47
N LEU A 79 45.71 -23.72 32.54
CA LEU A 79 47.15 -23.90 32.70
C LEU A 79 47.90 -23.28 31.53
N THR A 80 49.20 -23.11 31.67
CA THR A 80 50.08 -22.73 30.56
C THR A 80 50.14 -23.84 29.50
N LYS A 81 50.73 -23.56 28.33
CA LYS A 81 51.01 -24.60 27.31
C LYS A 81 51.91 -25.74 27.81
N THR A 82 52.70 -25.51 28.86
CA THR A 82 53.54 -26.50 29.57
C THR A 82 52.81 -27.20 30.72
N LEU A 83 51.51 -26.90 30.90
CA LEU A 83 50.62 -27.46 31.92
C LEU A 83 50.96 -27.02 33.35
N GLU A 84 51.63 -25.87 33.48
CA GLU A 84 51.92 -25.24 34.77
C GLU A 84 50.76 -24.34 35.21
N PRO A 85 50.57 -24.17 36.54
CA PRO A 85 49.68 -23.16 37.11
C PRO A 85 49.89 -21.76 36.52
N LEU A 86 48.82 -20.98 36.39
CA LEU A 86 48.93 -19.59 35.93
C LEU A 86 49.34 -18.69 37.09
N HIS A 87 50.42 -17.93 36.90
CA HIS A 87 50.78 -16.83 37.79
C HIS A 87 50.03 -15.55 37.40
N LEU A 88 50.01 -14.55 38.29
CA LEU A 88 49.23 -13.31 38.14
C LEU A 88 49.41 -12.64 36.77
N LYS A 89 50.65 -12.51 36.29
CA LYS A 89 50.96 -11.90 34.98
C LYS A 89 50.38 -12.69 33.80
N ALA A 90 50.40 -14.01 33.86
CA ALA A 90 49.81 -14.87 32.83
C ALA A 90 48.27 -14.80 32.85
N SER A 91 47.66 -14.75 34.04
CA SER A 91 46.22 -14.57 34.23
C SER A 91 45.75 -13.22 33.71
N LEU A 92 46.46 -12.14 34.01
CA LEU A 92 46.16 -10.78 33.52
C LEU A 92 46.27 -10.71 31.99
N LYS A 93 47.36 -11.26 31.42
CA LYS A 93 47.54 -11.34 29.97
C LYS A 93 46.38 -12.08 29.30
N ARG A 94 45.94 -13.20 29.89
CA ARG A 94 44.78 -13.95 29.39
C ARG A 94 43.50 -13.14 29.45
N PHE A 95 43.27 -12.41 30.55
CA PHE A 95 42.11 -11.55 30.69
C PHE A 95 42.08 -10.43 29.64
N ILE A 96 43.21 -9.75 29.39
CA ILE A 96 43.31 -8.69 28.36
C ILE A 96 42.93 -9.23 26.97
N PHE A 97 43.43 -10.41 26.58
CA PHE A 97 43.04 -10.99 25.29
C PHE A 97 41.59 -11.45 25.25
N ALA A 98 41.05 -11.94 26.37
CA ALA A 98 39.63 -12.27 26.46
C ALA A 98 38.77 -11.01 26.30
N PHE A 99 39.15 -9.93 26.96
CA PHE A 99 38.50 -8.62 26.87
C PHE A 99 38.47 -8.09 25.43
N ILE A 100 39.62 -8.09 24.73
CA ILE A 100 39.71 -7.71 23.31
C ILE A 100 38.79 -8.60 22.46
N THR A 101 38.81 -9.91 22.71
CA THR A 101 37.95 -10.86 21.98
C THR A 101 36.46 -10.55 22.19
N TYR A 102 36.04 -10.19 23.41
CA TYR A 102 34.66 -9.83 23.69
C TYR A 102 34.25 -8.48 23.11
N ILE A 103 35.14 -7.48 23.12
CA ILE A 103 34.87 -6.20 22.44
C ILE A 103 34.66 -6.42 20.95
N LEU A 104 35.52 -7.20 20.30
CA LEU A 104 35.36 -7.54 18.88
C LEU A 104 34.04 -8.26 18.60
N LEU A 105 33.55 -9.06 19.57
CA LEU A 105 32.27 -9.75 19.47
C LEU A 105 31.07 -8.81 19.65
N LEU A 106 31.17 -7.80 20.53
CA LEU A 106 30.09 -6.87 20.87
C LEU A 106 30.03 -5.66 19.92
N LEU A 107 31.13 -5.23 19.32
CA LEU A 107 31.21 -4.02 18.51
C LEU A 107 30.19 -4.04 17.34
N PRO A 108 30.03 -5.12 16.56
CA PRO A 108 29.04 -5.13 15.49
C PRO A 108 27.61 -5.15 16.01
N LEU A 109 27.33 -5.74 17.18
CA LEU A 109 26.02 -5.66 17.82
C LEU A 109 25.68 -4.20 18.15
N LEU A 110 26.63 -3.45 18.73
CA LEU A 110 26.46 -2.03 19.03
C LEU A 110 26.29 -1.17 17.76
N LEU A 111 27.04 -1.45 16.70
CA LEU A 111 26.92 -0.78 15.41
C LEU A 111 25.59 -1.12 14.71
N SER A 112 25.12 -2.37 14.84
CA SER A 112 23.88 -2.84 14.22
C SER A 112 22.65 -2.10 14.75
N ILE A 113 22.61 -1.74 16.04
CA ILE A 113 21.50 -0.97 16.63
C ILE A 113 21.30 0.37 15.90
N ARG A 114 22.37 1.02 15.43
CA ARG A 114 22.27 2.25 14.63
C ARG A 114 22.04 2.01 13.14
N ILE A 115 22.61 0.95 12.58
CA ILE A 115 22.53 0.65 11.14
C ILE A 115 21.15 0.06 10.78
N PHE A 116 20.50 -0.67 11.69
CA PHE A 116 19.18 -1.27 11.50
C PHE A 116 18.09 -0.21 11.24
N SER A 117 18.29 1.03 11.69
CA SER A 117 17.43 2.16 11.36
C SER A 117 17.52 2.64 9.91
N PHE A 118 18.52 2.21 9.13
CA PHE A 118 18.88 2.88 7.86
C PHE A 118 18.98 1.98 6.63
N MET A 119 19.12 0.65 6.73
CA MET A 119 19.32 -0.21 5.55
C MET A 119 18.39 -1.43 5.48
N SER A 120 17.85 -1.65 4.27
CA SER A 120 17.03 -2.79 3.87
C SER A 120 17.86 -4.09 3.80
N TYR A 121 17.85 -4.83 4.91
CA TYR A 121 17.73 -6.30 5.07
C TYR A 121 18.54 -7.36 4.31
N SER A 122 19.47 -7.11 3.36
CA SER A 122 20.12 -8.25 2.65
C SER A 122 21.62 -8.46 2.87
N TRP A 123 22.39 -7.46 3.31
CA TRP A 123 23.85 -7.59 3.42
C TRP A 123 24.42 -7.52 4.84
N THR A 124 23.64 -7.06 5.82
CA THR A 124 24.09 -6.89 7.21
C THR A 124 24.47 -8.21 7.89
N ASP A 125 23.85 -9.32 7.48
CA ASP A 125 24.04 -10.62 8.14
C ASP A 125 25.39 -11.27 7.80
N ILE A 126 25.94 -11.00 6.62
CA ILE A 126 27.28 -11.49 6.23
C ILE A 126 28.37 -10.83 7.08
N PHE A 127 28.18 -9.57 7.48
CA PHE A 127 29.11 -8.89 8.38
C PHE A 127 29.08 -9.42 9.82
N LEU A 128 28.10 -10.26 10.18
CA LEU A 128 28.06 -10.93 11.48
C LEU A 128 28.87 -12.23 11.51
N LEU A 129 29.23 -12.83 10.37
CA LEU A 129 30.03 -14.07 10.33
C LEU A 129 31.42 -13.95 11.01
N PRO A 130 32.20 -12.87 10.80
CA PRO A 130 33.47 -12.66 11.49
C PRO A 130 33.38 -12.63 13.02
N ILE A 131 32.20 -12.35 13.58
CA ILE A 131 31.97 -12.32 15.04
C ILE A 131 32.15 -13.70 15.66
N PHE A 132 31.80 -14.76 14.93
CA PHE A 132 31.88 -16.13 15.45
C PHE A 132 33.27 -16.75 15.31
N LEU A 133 34.16 -16.13 14.51
CA LEU A 133 35.50 -16.65 14.20
C LEU A 133 36.35 -16.93 15.45
N PRO A 134 36.39 -16.06 16.49
CA PRO A 134 37.11 -16.34 17.73
C PRO A 134 36.64 -17.58 18.49
N LEU A 135 35.35 -17.92 18.37
CA LEU A 135 34.73 -19.12 18.98
C LEU A 135 34.96 -20.34 18.10
N LEU A 136 34.83 -20.19 16.78
CA LEU A 136 34.99 -21.28 15.80
C LEU A 136 36.39 -21.91 15.86
N MET A 137 37.43 -21.13 16.19
CA MET A 137 38.80 -21.63 16.31
C MET A 137 38.96 -22.82 17.27
N MET A 138 38.07 -22.94 18.28
CA MET A 138 38.09 -24.06 19.23
C MET A 138 37.82 -25.42 18.57
N PHE A 139 37.06 -25.45 17.48
CA PHE A 139 36.72 -26.69 16.77
C PHE A 139 37.86 -27.19 15.88
N PHE A 140 38.76 -26.30 15.46
CA PHE A 140 39.80 -26.62 14.48
C PHE A 140 41.17 -26.89 15.09
N ASN A 141 41.42 -26.52 16.35
CA ASN A 141 42.72 -26.75 16.99
C ASN A 141 42.73 -27.96 17.93
N LYS A 142 43.83 -28.74 17.90
CA LYS A 142 44.00 -29.96 18.71
C LYS A 142 43.87 -29.71 20.22
N ARG A 143 44.25 -28.51 20.67
CA ARG A 143 44.22 -28.08 22.09
C ARG A 143 42.88 -27.44 22.50
N LYS A 144 41.91 -27.35 21.59
CA LYS A 144 40.59 -26.71 21.80
C LYS A 144 40.73 -25.30 22.41
N GLN A 145 41.64 -24.48 21.91
CA GLN A 145 41.86 -23.10 22.40
C GLN A 145 40.91 -22.13 21.68
N VAL A 146 40.31 -21.21 22.41
CA VAL A 146 39.68 -20.00 21.84
C VAL A 146 40.74 -18.96 21.55
N LEU A 147 40.37 -17.91 20.79
CA LEU A 147 41.31 -16.88 20.34
C LEU A 147 42.18 -16.31 21.48
N HIS A 148 41.55 -15.97 22.61
CA HIS A 148 42.27 -15.46 23.78
C HIS A 148 43.17 -16.50 24.45
N ASP A 149 42.75 -17.77 24.53
CA ASP A 149 43.57 -18.84 25.10
C ASP A 149 44.84 -19.05 24.25
N TYR A 150 44.71 -18.96 22.92
CA TYR A 150 45.80 -19.08 21.96
C TYR A 150 46.84 -17.97 22.14
N PHE A 151 46.41 -16.70 22.14
CA PHE A 151 47.30 -15.55 22.35
C PHE A 151 47.93 -15.51 23.74
N ALA A 152 47.18 -15.93 24.76
CA ALA A 152 47.69 -16.02 26.12
C ALA A 152 48.63 -17.22 26.34
N LYS A 153 48.77 -18.12 25.38
CA LYS A 153 49.51 -19.39 25.50
C LYS A 153 48.99 -20.23 26.68
N THR A 154 47.67 -20.34 26.80
CA THR A 154 46.99 -21.10 27.86
C THR A 154 46.10 -22.20 27.28
N VAL A 155 45.86 -23.25 28.05
CA VAL A 155 44.96 -24.35 27.71
C VAL A 155 44.02 -24.62 28.88
N VAL A 156 42.81 -25.10 28.56
CA VAL A 156 41.87 -25.55 29.60
C VAL A 156 41.81 -27.07 29.57
N ILE A 157 42.21 -27.68 30.68
CA ILE A 157 42.23 -29.11 30.90
C ILE A 157 41.04 -29.50 31.77
N ASP A 158 40.49 -30.64 31.43
CA ASP A 158 39.44 -31.30 32.18
C ASP A 158 40.06 -32.31 33.15
N THR A 159 39.87 -32.11 34.45
CA THR A 159 40.54 -32.92 35.49
C THR A 159 39.69 -34.09 35.99
N LYS A 160 38.43 -34.20 35.56
CA LYS A 160 37.55 -35.32 35.95
C LYS A 160 37.71 -36.47 34.95
N ASP A 161 37.89 -37.68 35.46
CA ASP A 161 37.96 -38.89 34.62
C ASP A 161 36.54 -39.30 34.16
N ARG A 162 36.28 -39.22 32.85
CA ARG A 162 34.94 -38.93 32.31
C ARG A 162 34.02 -40.13 32.02
N LYS A 163 34.12 -41.26 32.73
CA LYS A 163 33.14 -42.36 32.56
C LYS A 163 31.71 -41.97 32.98
N THR A 164 31.54 -40.99 33.87
CA THR A 164 30.24 -40.49 34.36
C THR A 164 29.71 -39.26 33.61
N THR A 165 30.42 -38.77 32.60
CA THR A 165 30.21 -37.39 32.10
C THR A 165 29.25 -37.29 30.93
N LYS A 166 28.88 -38.40 30.28
CA LYS A 166 27.81 -38.39 29.28
C LYS A 166 26.49 -37.89 29.89
N THR A 167 26.18 -38.27 31.12
CA THR A 167 24.96 -37.87 31.83
C THR A 167 24.94 -36.37 32.15
N TYR A 168 26.04 -35.82 32.66
CA TYR A 168 26.16 -34.39 32.95
C TYR A 168 26.21 -33.51 31.69
N VAL A 169 26.76 -34.01 30.58
CA VAL A 169 26.73 -33.29 29.29
C VAL A 169 25.32 -33.26 28.73
N LEU A 170 24.55 -34.36 28.81
CA LEU A 170 23.14 -34.37 28.40
C LEU A 170 22.26 -33.47 29.29
N GLN A 171 22.42 -33.57 30.61
CA GLN A 171 21.69 -32.71 31.55
C GLN A 171 22.09 -31.24 31.40
N GLY A 172 23.38 -30.97 31.17
CA GLY A 172 23.89 -29.63 30.88
C GLY A 172 23.36 -29.06 29.56
N LEU A 173 23.22 -29.90 28.52
CA LEU A 173 22.56 -29.50 27.27
C LEU A 173 21.07 -29.16 27.49
N GLY A 174 20.36 -29.93 28.32
CA GLY A 174 18.97 -29.66 28.68
C GLY A 174 18.78 -28.36 29.49
N ILE A 175 19.62 -28.14 30.51
CA ILE A 175 19.58 -26.90 31.29
C ILE A 175 19.98 -25.70 30.43
N PHE A 176 20.99 -25.86 29.57
CA PHE A 176 21.41 -24.79 28.68
C PHE A 176 20.36 -24.45 27.63
N SER A 177 19.69 -25.43 27.03
CA SER A 177 18.64 -25.16 26.05
C SER A 177 17.49 -24.41 26.71
N VAL A 178 17.06 -24.81 27.91
CA VAL A 178 16.03 -24.09 28.67
C VAL A 178 16.50 -22.67 29.03
N THR A 179 17.72 -22.50 29.53
CA THR A 179 18.24 -21.18 29.90
C THR A 179 18.40 -20.27 28.69
N ALA A 180 18.90 -20.80 27.57
CA ALA A 180 19.02 -20.09 26.31
C ALA A 180 17.63 -19.69 25.78
N ILE A 181 16.64 -20.56 25.84
CA ILE A 181 15.25 -20.24 25.47
C ILE A 181 14.71 -19.10 26.33
N ILE A 182 14.90 -19.14 27.66
CA ILE A 182 14.42 -18.09 28.57
C ILE A 182 15.13 -16.76 28.28
N VAL A 183 16.45 -16.76 28.13
CA VAL A 183 17.22 -15.55 27.82
C VAL A 183 16.83 -15.00 26.45
N SER A 184 16.69 -15.85 25.44
CA SER A 184 16.23 -15.44 24.11
C SER A 184 14.81 -14.89 24.15
N ALA A 185 13.89 -15.50 24.90
CA ALA A 185 12.52 -15.01 25.07
C ALA A 185 12.51 -13.65 25.79
N PHE A 186 13.32 -13.49 26.84
CA PHE A 186 13.47 -12.22 27.55
C PHE A 186 14.05 -11.13 26.65
N LEU A 187 15.12 -11.41 25.90
CA LEU A 187 15.70 -10.46 24.95
C LEU A 187 14.72 -10.10 23.83
N PHE A 188 13.97 -11.09 23.31
CA PHE A 188 12.95 -10.87 22.30
C PHE A 188 11.79 -10.01 22.84
N PHE A 189 11.33 -10.26 24.06
CA PHE A 189 10.31 -9.45 24.72
C PHE A 189 10.77 -8.01 24.95
N ASN A 190 11.99 -7.81 25.43
CA ASN A 190 12.57 -6.46 25.57
C ASN A 190 12.75 -5.78 24.22
N PHE A 191 13.15 -6.50 23.17
CA PHE A 191 13.23 -5.97 21.81
C PHE A 191 11.86 -5.53 21.29
N ILE A 192 10.79 -6.30 21.56
CA ILE A 192 9.42 -5.90 21.23
C ILE A 192 9.01 -4.65 22.02
N ILE A 193 9.26 -4.60 23.32
CA ILE A 193 8.91 -3.44 24.15
C ILE A 193 9.67 -2.20 23.70
N LEU A 194 10.99 -2.30 23.49
CA LEU A 194 11.81 -1.16 23.07
C LEU A 194 11.50 -0.73 21.63
N GLY A 195 11.28 -1.68 20.73
CA GLY A 195 10.90 -1.40 19.34
C GLY A 195 9.51 -0.77 19.24
N TYR A 196 8.51 -1.39 19.87
CA TYR A 196 7.13 -0.90 19.84
C TYR A 196 6.96 0.36 20.68
N GLY A 197 7.54 0.40 21.88
CA GLY A 197 7.55 1.57 22.76
C GLY A 197 8.29 2.75 22.14
N GLY A 198 9.45 2.50 21.53
CA GLY A 198 10.21 3.52 20.79
C GLY A 198 9.44 4.05 19.58
N TYR A 199 8.80 3.16 18.80
CA TYR A 199 7.95 3.55 17.67
C TYR A 199 6.72 4.36 18.12
N ALA A 200 6.03 3.91 19.17
CA ALA A 200 4.86 4.60 19.73
C ALA A 200 5.24 5.99 20.27
N LEU A 201 6.34 6.07 21.03
CA LEU A 201 6.86 7.33 21.56
C LEU A 201 7.30 8.27 20.42
N GLN A 202 8.01 7.77 19.41
CA GLN A 202 8.41 8.56 18.25
C GLN A 202 7.18 9.11 17.51
N LYS A 203 6.15 8.28 17.31
CA LYS A 203 4.89 8.69 16.68
C LYS A 203 4.17 9.76 17.49
N GLU A 204 4.14 9.61 18.82
CA GLU A 204 3.54 10.61 19.71
C GLU A 204 4.31 11.93 19.73
N LEU A 205 5.65 11.86 19.80
CA LEU A 205 6.52 13.03 19.71
C LEU A 205 6.34 13.74 18.36
N GLN A 206 6.38 13.00 17.24
CA GLN A 206 6.13 13.56 15.91
C GLN A 206 4.75 14.21 15.82
N ALA A 207 3.71 13.58 16.38
CA ALA A 207 2.38 14.16 16.45
C ALA A 207 2.39 15.47 17.24
N LYS A 208 3.01 15.52 18.42
CA LYS A 208 3.13 16.72 19.27
C LYS A 208 3.89 17.84 18.57
N TYR A 209 5.05 17.55 17.98
CA TYR A 209 5.84 18.53 17.23
C TYR A 209 5.13 19.02 15.96
N SER A 210 4.26 18.21 15.36
CA SER A 210 3.54 18.62 14.15
C SER A 210 2.58 19.79 14.37
N PHE A 211 2.07 19.99 15.59
CA PHE A 211 1.11 21.08 15.90
C PHE A 211 1.79 22.44 16.13
N THR A 212 3.07 22.45 16.50
CA THR A 212 3.83 23.69 16.77
C THR A 212 4.74 24.09 15.62
N LYS A 213 5.09 23.15 14.73
CA LYS A 213 5.94 23.42 13.58
C LYS A 213 5.23 24.31 12.54
N LYS A 214 5.88 25.40 12.15
CA LYS A 214 5.54 26.16 10.94
C LYS A 214 6.20 25.46 9.74
N TYR A 215 5.41 25.15 8.72
CA TYR A 215 5.91 24.59 7.47
C TYR A 215 6.09 25.73 6.46
N THR A 216 7.13 25.68 5.64
CA THR A 216 7.23 26.57 4.48
C THR A 216 6.25 26.07 3.42
N ILE A 217 5.37 26.96 2.96
CA ILE A 217 4.46 26.72 1.84
C ILE A 217 4.84 27.68 0.73
N ASP A 218 4.78 27.18 -0.50
CA ASP A 218 5.03 27.95 -1.71
C ASP A 218 3.74 27.94 -2.51
N ASP A 219 3.12 29.11 -2.65
CA ASP A 219 1.88 29.28 -3.40
C ASP A 219 2.12 29.55 -4.89
N LEU A 220 3.40 29.65 -5.31
CA LEU A 220 3.82 29.88 -6.69
C LEU A 220 3.24 31.16 -7.31
N GLY A 221 2.72 32.09 -6.49
CA GLY A 221 1.94 33.23 -6.96
C GLY A 221 0.61 32.86 -7.65
N ASP A 222 0.15 31.61 -7.53
CA ASP A 222 -1.08 31.15 -8.17
C ASP A 222 -2.30 31.65 -7.38
N LYS A 223 -3.13 32.49 -8.04
CA LYS A 223 -4.35 33.06 -7.45
C LYS A 223 -5.32 31.99 -6.95
N ARG A 224 -5.34 30.79 -7.52
CA ARG A 224 -6.18 29.66 -7.09
C ARG A 224 -5.65 29.07 -5.79
N ILE A 225 -4.34 28.82 -5.70
CA ILE A 225 -3.71 28.31 -4.48
C ILE A 225 -3.96 29.28 -3.32
N ILE A 226 -3.76 30.59 -3.55
CA ILE A 226 -4.02 31.62 -2.54
C ILE A 226 -5.49 31.63 -2.11
N PHE A 227 -6.42 31.57 -3.07
CA PHE A 227 -7.86 31.54 -2.80
C PHE A 227 -8.27 30.33 -1.95
N TYR A 228 -7.86 29.12 -2.35
CA TYR A 228 -8.22 27.90 -1.62
C TYR A 228 -7.45 27.74 -0.31
N ASN A 229 -6.23 28.28 -0.18
CA ASN A 229 -5.51 28.29 1.09
C ASN A 229 -6.24 29.15 2.14
N LYS A 230 -6.80 30.32 1.74
CA LYS A 230 -7.66 31.12 2.64
C LYS A 230 -8.88 30.32 3.13
N ALA A 231 -9.52 29.58 2.22
CA ALA A 231 -10.65 28.72 2.57
C ALA A 231 -10.21 27.55 3.48
N LEU A 232 -9.07 26.92 3.21
CA LEU A 232 -8.52 25.83 4.01
C LEU A 232 -8.21 26.29 5.44
N ILE A 233 -7.66 27.50 5.61
CA ILE A 233 -7.41 28.12 6.93
C ILE A 233 -8.73 28.38 7.66
N LYS A 234 -9.71 28.99 6.98
CA LYS A 234 -11.04 29.25 7.54
C LYS A 234 -11.66 27.96 8.08
N TYR A 235 -11.80 26.94 7.24
CA TYR A 235 -12.45 25.69 7.66
C TYR A 235 -11.61 24.88 8.64
N SER A 236 -10.28 25.05 8.67
CA SER A 236 -9.46 24.44 9.73
C SER A 236 -9.71 25.09 11.09
N LYS A 237 -10.04 26.38 11.15
CA LYS A 237 -10.50 27.05 12.37
C LYS A 237 -11.90 26.59 12.77
N ASP A 238 -12.82 26.58 11.82
CA ASP A 238 -14.20 26.18 12.06
C ASP A 238 -14.26 24.71 12.52
N PHE A 239 -13.37 23.85 12.02
CA PHE A 239 -13.31 22.44 12.41
C PHE A 239 -13.12 22.30 13.91
N VAL A 240 -12.21 23.06 14.51
CA VAL A 240 -11.96 23.06 15.97
C VAL A 240 -13.18 23.54 16.75
N LEU A 241 -14.00 24.41 16.18
CA LEU A 241 -15.18 24.96 16.82
C LEU A 241 -16.39 24.04 16.69
N ALA A 242 -16.46 23.25 15.62
CA ALA A 242 -17.59 22.41 15.25
C ALA A 242 -18.16 21.58 16.41
N GLU A 243 -19.48 21.63 16.54
CA GLU A 243 -20.25 20.91 17.53
C GLU A 243 -21.24 19.96 16.84
N GLY A 244 -21.07 18.67 17.10
CA GLY A 244 -21.96 17.64 16.56
C GLY A 244 -21.51 17.03 15.24
N MET A 245 -22.16 15.93 14.90
CA MET A 245 -21.72 15.00 13.87
C MET A 245 -21.71 15.63 12.46
N TYR A 246 -22.81 16.30 12.10
CA TYR A 246 -22.97 16.87 10.77
C TYR A 246 -21.99 18.03 10.53
N GLU A 247 -21.82 18.92 11.50
CA GLU A 247 -20.94 20.08 11.37
C GLU A 247 -19.47 19.65 11.21
N ILE A 248 -19.02 18.67 12.02
CA ILE A 248 -17.66 18.09 11.89
C ILE A 248 -17.48 17.50 10.48
N PHE A 249 -18.46 16.72 9.99
CA PHE A 249 -18.42 16.14 8.65
C PHE A 249 -18.41 17.20 7.54
N GLU A 250 -19.31 18.18 7.60
CA GLU A 250 -19.41 19.27 6.63
C GLU A 250 -18.09 20.03 6.51
N ILE A 251 -17.53 20.43 7.65
CA ILE A 251 -16.31 21.23 7.67
C ILE A 251 -15.11 20.41 7.20
N ASP A 252 -15.01 19.14 7.56
CA ASP A 252 -13.93 18.26 7.07
C ASP A 252 -13.96 18.12 5.54
N VAL A 253 -15.14 17.90 4.97
CA VAL A 253 -15.33 17.86 3.51
C VAL A 253 -14.94 19.19 2.87
N LYS A 254 -15.31 20.32 3.46
CA LYS A 254 -14.94 21.66 2.94
C LYS A 254 -13.42 21.87 2.98
N ARG A 255 -12.72 21.41 4.02
CA ARG A 255 -11.25 21.43 4.09
C ARG A 255 -10.63 20.59 2.98
N ASP A 256 -11.11 19.36 2.79
CA ASP A 256 -10.59 18.45 1.78
C ASP A 256 -10.88 18.96 0.36
N LEU A 257 -12.05 19.57 0.09
CA LEU A 257 -12.33 20.24 -1.19
C LEU A 257 -11.32 21.37 -1.48
N ALA A 258 -11.03 22.22 -0.49
CA ALA A 258 -10.04 23.28 -0.64
C ALA A 258 -8.63 22.72 -0.89
N LEU A 259 -8.24 21.70 -0.12
CA LEU A 259 -6.93 21.04 -0.25
C LEU A 259 -6.75 20.39 -1.63
N ASN A 260 -7.76 19.67 -2.13
CA ASN A 260 -7.67 19.04 -3.45
C ASN A 260 -7.53 20.08 -4.57
N CYS A 261 -8.15 21.26 -4.47
CA CYS A 261 -7.91 22.33 -5.45
C CYS A 261 -6.49 22.92 -5.36
N ILE A 262 -5.89 22.98 -4.17
CA ILE A 262 -4.47 23.38 -4.00
C ILE A 262 -3.56 22.33 -4.66
N GLU A 263 -3.77 21.06 -4.35
CA GLU A 263 -3.01 19.93 -4.90
C GLU A 263 -3.14 19.85 -6.43
N ALA A 264 -4.34 20.02 -6.95
CA ALA A 264 -4.60 20.09 -8.39
C ALA A 264 -3.82 21.24 -9.06
N SER A 265 -3.81 22.42 -8.43
CA SER A 265 -3.06 23.58 -8.95
C SER A 265 -1.55 23.35 -8.88
N LEU A 266 -1.03 22.78 -7.78
CA LEU A 266 0.38 22.41 -7.64
C LEU A 266 0.82 21.38 -8.69
N ALA A 267 -0.03 20.40 -8.98
CA ALA A 267 0.25 19.38 -9.99
C ALA A 267 0.32 19.99 -11.41
N GLN A 268 -0.51 20.99 -11.72
CA GLN A 268 -0.44 21.73 -12.99
C GLN A 268 0.86 22.54 -13.15
N HIS A 269 1.50 22.94 -12.04
CA HIS A 269 2.81 23.58 -12.03
C HIS A 269 4.00 22.59 -12.07
N ASN A 270 3.77 21.34 -12.50
CA ASN A 270 4.77 20.27 -12.63
C ASN A 270 5.57 20.01 -11.33
N GLN A 271 4.99 20.27 -10.17
CA GLN A 271 5.63 19.96 -8.89
C GLN A 271 5.56 18.47 -8.63
N LYS A 272 6.66 17.72 -8.83
CA LYS A 272 6.71 16.26 -8.63
C LYS A 272 6.33 15.84 -7.20
N ASP A 273 6.45 16.75 -6.24
CA ASP A 273 6.15 16.57 -4.82
C ASP A 273 4.84 17.26 -4.39
N TRP A 274 3.91 17.52 -5.33
CA TRP A 274 2.66 18.25 -5.06
C TRP A 274 1.86 17.69 -3.87
N LEU A 275 1.87 16.36 -3.65
CA LEU A 275 1.20 15.72 -2.52
C LEU A 275 1.88 16.04 -1.18
N GLU A 276 3.21 16.03 -1.13
CA GLU A 276 3.97 16.42 0.06
C GLU A 276 3.74 17.90 0.39
N LYS A 277 3.72 18.75 -0.64
CA LYS A 277 3.37 20.18 -0.51
C LYS A 277 1.94 20.37 0.00
N GLY A 278 0.97 19.63 -0.53
CA GLY A 278 -0.42 19.61 -0.04
C GLY A 278 -0.51 19.29 1.46
N ILE A 279 0.22 18.27 1.92
CA ILE A 279 0.31 17.93 3.35
C ILE A 279 0.86 19.10 4.18
N LYS A 280 1.83 19.87 3.67
CA LYS A 280 2.36 21.08 4.34
C LYS A 280 1.29 22.17 4.44
N PHE A 281 0.51 22.41 3.38
CA PHE A 281 -0.65 23.32 3.41
C PHE A 281 -1.67 22.92 4.47
N ARG A 282 -2.09 21.64 4.51
CA ARG A 282 -3.03 21.12 5.51
C ARG A 282 -2.51 21.31 6.95
N LYS A 283 -1.23 20.99 7.20
CA LYS A 283 -0.61 21.13 8.53
C LYS A 283 -0.52 22.60 8.95
N ASN A 284 -0.12 23.50 8.05
CA ASN A 284 -0.09 24.93 8.33
C ASN A 284 -1.48 25.49 8.67
N ALA A 285 -2.48 25.21 7.82
CA ALA A 285 -3.84 25.68 8.02
C ALA A 285 -4.43 25.19 9.35
N ARG A 286 -4.16 23.93 9.70
CA ARG A 286 -4.50 23.35 11.00
C ARG A 286 -3.79 24.02 12.17
N ASN A 287 -2.49 24.33 12.06
CA ASN A 287 -1.72 24.83 13.20
C ASN A 287 -2.06 26.30 13.56
N ILE A 288 -2.55 27.10 12.60
CA ILE A 288 -2.92 28.51 12.82
C ILE A 288 -3.94 28.70 13.98
N PRO A 289 -5.09 28.00 14.01
CA PRO A 289 -6.05 28.13 15.10
C PRO A 289 -5.64 27.42 16.40
N LEU A 290 -4.68 26.48 16.35
CA LEU A 290 -4.35 25.59 17.47
C LEU A 290 -3.25 26.16 18.39
N LYS A 291 -3.55 27.29 19.03
CA LYS A 291 -2.58 28.01 19.89
C LYS A 291 -2.45 27.45 21.30
N THR A 292 -3.43 26.67 21.78
CA THR A 292 -3.44 26.12 23.14
C THR A 292 -3.56 24.59 23.13
N GLN A 293 -3.06 23.95 24.19
CA GLN A 293 -3.17 22.50 24.35
C GLN A 293 -4.63 22.03 24.36
N ALA A 294 -5.55 22.82 24.93
CA ALA A 294 -6.98 22.52 24.91
C ALA A 294 -7.55 22.45 23.49
N LEU A 295 -7.19 23.40 22.62
CA LEU A 295 -7.61 23.39 21.21
C LEU A 295 -7.00 22.21 20.45
N ILE A 296 -5.73 21.87 20.71
CA ILE A 296 -5.07 20.69 20.11
C ILE A 296 -5.82 19.40 20.51
N GLN A 297 -6.21 19.26 21.78
CA GLN A 297 -6.96 18.11 22.24
C GLN A 297 -8.37 18.06 21.63
N LYS A 298 -9.07 19.20 21.52
CA LYS A 298 -10.37 19.28 20.84
C LYS A 298 -10.26 18.85 19.37
N TYR A 299 -9.25 19.35 18.65
CA TYR A 299 -8.98 18.94 17.27
C TYR A 299 -8.70 17.43 17.14
N LYS A 300 -7.85 16.87 18.02
CA LYS A 300 -7.56 15.44 18.05
C LYS A 300 -8.81 14.60 18.33
N ALA A 301 -9.68 15.07 19.23
CA ALA A 301 -10.94 14.42 19.54
C ALA A 301 -11.87 14.39 18.31
N GLN A 302 -11.90 15.46 17.51
CA GLN A 302 -12.69 15.51 16.28
C GLN A 302 -12.11 14.63 15.17
N GLU A 303 -10.78 14.61 14.97
CA GLU A 303 -10.15 13.66 14.03
C GLU A 303 -10.40 12.21 14.45
N LYS A 304 -10.28 11.90 15.74
CA LYS A 304 -10.61 10.58 16.28
C LYS A 304 -12.09 10.24 16.05
N TYR A 305 -12.98 11.19 16.29
CA TYR A 305 -14.42 11.02 16.08
C TYR A 305 -14.75 10.67 14.62
N LEU A 306 -14.12 11.35 13.65
CA LEU A 306 -14.24 11.01 12.24
C LEU A 306 -13.70 9.61 11.93
N SER A 307 -12.54 9.27 12.48
CA SER A 307 -11.90 7.95 12.30
C SER A 307 -12.75 6.81 12.87
N ASP A 308 -13.31 6.98 14.07
CA ASP A 308 -14.14 5.97 14.73
C ASP A 308 -15.47 5.75 13.97
N ARG A 309 -15.89 6.74 13.19
CA ARG A 309 -17.12 6.75 12.38
C ARG A 309 -16.85 6.50 10.88
N PHE A 310 -15.64 6.06 10.53
CA PHE A 310 -15.17 5.92 9.15
C PHE A 310 -16.15 5.15 8.24
N TYR A 311 -16.71 4.06 8.75
CA TYR A 311 -17.65 3.23 7.99
C TYR A 311 -19.03 3.86 7.82
N GLN A 312 -19.45 4.73 8.74
CA GLN A 312 -20.75 5.39 8.64
C GLN A 312 -20.77 6.43 7.51
N TYR A 313 -19.64 7.08 7.26
CA TYR A 313 -19.54 8.10 6.21
C TYR A 313 -19.19 7.53 4.83
N ASN A 314 -18.83 6.26 4.71
CA ASN A 314 -18.26 5.68 3.50
C ASN A 314 -17.20 6.61 2.87
N PHE A 315 -16.07 6.81 3.56
CA PHE A 315 -15.02 7.75 3.14
C PHE A 315 -14.52 7.53 1.70
N ASN A 316 -14.63 6.32 1.15
CA ASN A 316 -14.35 6.07 -0.26
C ASN A 316 -15.26 6.90 -1.16
N ASP A 317 -16.57 6.93 -0.87
CA ASP A 317 -17.52 7.77 -1.60
C ASP A 317 -17.23 9.26 -1.43
N VAL A 318 -16.89 9.68 -0.20
CA VAL A 318 -16.50 11.07 0.08
C VAL A 318 -15.31 11.46 -0.80
N HIS A 319 -14.25 10.66 -0.77
CA HIS A 319 -13.01 10.92 -1.48
C HIS A 319 -13.20 10.88 -3.00
N ASP A 320 -13.95 9.90 -3.52
CA ASP A 320 -14.26 9.80 -4.94
C ASP A 320 -15.04 11.02 -5.44
N ILE A 321 -16.03 11.48 -4.68
CA ILE A 321 -16.81 12.67 -5.05
C ILE A 321 -15.93 13.92 -5.00
N ILE A 322 -15.14 14.10 -3.93
CA ILE A 322 -14.22 15.24 -3.78
C ILE A 322 -13.22 15.28 -4.95
N ARG A 323 -12.57 14.15 -5.24
CA ARG A 323 -11.68 14.04 -6.42
C ARG A 323 -12.45 14.37 -7.69
N SER A 324 -13.63 13.81 -7.93
CA SER A 324 -14.39 14.11 -9.16
C SER A 324 -14.74 15.59 -9.34
N LEU A 325 -14.83 16.35 -8.23
CA LEU A 325 -15.10 17.78 -8.23
C LEU A 325 -13.83 18.63 -8.42
N ALA A 326 -12.67 18.13 -7.97
CA ALA A 326 -11.40 18.86 -7.95
C ALA A 326 -10.33 18.36 -8.94
N ASP A 327 -10.54 17.22 -9.60
CA ASP A 327 -9.57 16.54 -10.45
C ASP A 327 -9.25 17.36 -11.73
N PRO A 328 -7.99 17.80 -11.90
CA PRO A 328 -7.57 18.56 -13.07
C PRO A 328 -7.29 17.68 -14.30
N PHE A 329 -7.15 16.36 -14.12
CA PHE A 329 -6.71 15.44 -15.18
C PHE A 329 -7.85 14.86 -16.01
N ARG A 330 -9.11 15.02 -15.58
CA ARG A 330 -10.29 14.70 -16.40
C ARG A 330 -10.56 15.81 -17.42
N LYS A 331 -9.83 15.74 -18.54
CA LYS A 331 -9.74 16.77 -19.61
C LYS A 331 -11.04 17.21 -20.29
N GLU A 332 -12.16 16.48 -20.23
CA GLU A 332 -13.25 16.73 -21.19
C GLU A 332 -14.60 17.21 -20.64
N ARG A 333 -14.85 17.22 -19.32
CA ARG A 333 -16.17 17.69 -18.80
C ARG A 333 -16.14 18.59 -17.56
N ASN A 334 -15.02 18.68 -16.84
CA ASN A 334 -14.93 19.41 -15.56
C ASN A 334 -13.85 20.49 -15.49
N GLN A 335 -13.27 20.90 -16.63
CA GLN A 335 -12.63 22.22 -16.72
C GLN A 335 -13.72 23.27 -16.41
N ASN A 336 -13.85 23.88 -15.24
CA ASN A 336 -12.87 24.23 -14.21
C ASN A 336 -13.65 24.49 -12.91
N THR A 337 -13.81 23.51 -12.01
CA THR A 337 -14.34 23.84 -10.66
C THR A 337 -13.30 24.67 -9.91
N CYS A 338 -12.06 24.16 -9.85
CA CYS A 338 -10.96 24.84 -9.20
C CYS A 338 -10.53 26.10 -9.95
N ASP A 339 -10.40 26.05 -11.29
CA ASP A 339 -9.88 27.22 -12.04
C ASP A 339 -10.88 28.36 -12.23
N LYS A 340 -12.20 28.11 -12.05
CA LYS A 340 -13.21 29.18 -11.93
C LYS A 340 -13.23 29.79 -10.53
N GLN A 341 -12.32 29.38 -9.64
CA GLN A 341 -12.30 29.77 -8.23
C GLN A 341 -13.68 29.61 -7.58
N LEU A 342 -14.37 28.50 -7.89
CA LEU A 342 -15.68 28.24 -7.33
C LEU A 342 -15.56 28.17 -5.80
N SER A 343 -16.41 28.91 -5.09
CA SER A 343 -16.36 28.90 -3.63
C SER A 343 -16.53 27.48 -3.10
N VAL A 344 -15.82 27.17 -2.02
CA VAL A 344 -15.90 25.86 -1.36
C VAL A 344 -17.34 25.52 -0.95
N GLU A 345 -18.17 26.53 -0.64
CA GLU A 345 -19.59 26.35 -0.35
C GLU A 345 -20.40 25.84 -1.55
N ARG A 346 -20.15 26.40 -2.74
CA ARG A 346 -20.78 25.92 -3.98
C ARG A 346 -20.30 24.53 -4.36
N MET A 347 -19.03 24.22 -4.11
CA MET A 347 -18.50 22.85 -4.27
C MET A 347 -19.17 21.88 -3.29
N TYR A 348 -19.29 22.26 -2.02
CA TYR A 348 -19.95 21.46 -0.99
C TYR A 348 -21.42 21.18 -1.34
N THR A 349 -22.13 22.15 -1.91
CA THR A 349 -23.51 21.94 -2.38
C THR A 349 -23.61 20.86 -3.46
N ARG A 350 -22.64 20.82 -4.40
CA ARG A 350 -22.57 19.76 -5.42
C ARG A 350 -22.17 18.42 -4.81
N PHE A 351 -21.22 18.45 -3.88
CA PHE A 351 -20.76 17.29 -3.14
C PHE A 351 -21.94 16.63 -2.41
N ILE A 352 -22.66 17.38 -1.57
CA ILE A 352 -23.66 16.82 -0.66
C ILE A 352 -24.84 16.23 -1.42
N ARG A 353 -25.26 16.84 -2.54
CA ARG A 353 -26.29 16.28 -3.44
C ARG A 353 -25.86 14.93 -3.99
N THR A 354 -24.61 14.83 -4.44
CA THR A 354 -24.06 13.58 -5.01
C THR A 354 -23.90 12.51 -3.93
N TYR A 355 -23.41 12.91 -2.77
CA TYR A 355 -23.17 12.04 -1.63
C TYR A 355 -24.47 11.45 -1.07
N ILE A 356 -25.52 12.26 -0.89
CA ILE A 356 -26.86 11.79 -0.51
C ILE A 356 -27.35 10.71 -1.49
N GLY A 357 -27.25 10.96 -2.80
CA GLY A 357 -27.68 9.98 -3.82
C GLY A 357 -26.94 8.65 -3.72
N LYS A 358 -25.62 8.67 -3.45
CA LYS A 358 -24.84 7.45 -3.20
C LYS A 358 -25.26 6.73 -1.92
N GLN A 359 -25.52 7.47 -0.84
CA GLN A 359 -25.99 6.90 0.42
C GLN A 359 -27.38 6.26 0.28
N GLU A 360 -28.30 6.88 -0.46
CA GLU A 360 -29.59 6.26 -0.80
C GLU A 360 -29.42 4.95 -1.57
N GLN A 361 -28.48 4.90 -2.51
CA GLN A 361 -28.19 3.69 -3.29
C GLN A 361 -27.61 2.58 -2.40
N SER A 362 -26.66 2.92 -1.54
CA SER A 362 -26.08 1.98 -0.56
C SER A 362 -27.14 1.42 0.38
N LEU A 363 -28.04 2.28 0.87
CA LEU A 363 -29.15 1.86 1.72
C LEU A 363 -30.12 0.91 0.99
N ARG A 364 -30.46 1.20 -0.28
CA ARG A 364 -31.29 0.30 -1.10
C ARG A 364 -30.61 -1.04 -1.33
N TYR A 365 -29.29 -1.05 -1.54
CA TYR A 365 -28.52 -2.28 -1.68
C TYR A 365 -28.57 -3.10 -0.39
N ASN A 366 -28.28 -2.50 0.77
CA ASN A 366 -28.32 -3.18 2.06
C ASN A 366 -29.71 -3.74 2.38
N LYS A 367 -30.79 -2.99 2.09
CA LYS A 367 -32.18 -3.47 2.22
C LYS A 367 -32.45 -4.70 1.34
N LYS A 368 -31.98 -4.70 0.08
CA LYS A 368 -32.09 -5.85 -0.82
C LYS A 368 -31.30 -7.05 -0.32
N SER A 369 -30.08 -6.84 0.21
CA SER A 369 -29.24 -7.91 0.75
C SER A 369 -29.86 -8.54 2.01
N LEU A 370 -30.44 -7.70 2.90
CA LEU A 370 -31.18 -8.18 4.06
C LEU A 370 -32.40 -9.02 3.65
N ALA A 371 -33.16 -8.57 2.64
CA ALA A 371 -34.33 -9.29 2.13
C ALA A 371 -33.98 -10.66 1.49
N LYS A 372 -32.75 -10.84 1.02
CA LYS A 372 -32.27 -12.12 0.46
C LYS A 372 -31.92 -13.18 1.54
N ASN A 373 -32.18 -12.91 2.82
CA ASN A 373 -31.98 -13.84 3.94
C ASN A 373 -30.58 -14.47 3.99
N ILE A 374 -29.51 -13.70 3.75
CA ILE A 374 -28.14 -14.18 3.93
C ILE A 374 -27.90 -14.34 5.45
N PRO A 375 -27.91 -15.57 6.01
CA PRO A 375 -28.13 -15.77 7.45
C PRO A 375 -26.99 -15.26 8.32
N LYS A 376 -25.76 -15.29 7.80
CA LYS A 376 -24.55 -14.94 8.56
C LYS A 376 -24.43 -13.44 8.85
N ASP A 377 -25.17 -12.57 8.16
CA ASP A 377 -24.97 -11.11 8.21
C ASP A 377 -26.24 -10.31 8.53
N LYS A 378 -27.33 -10.95 8.98
CA LYS A 378 -28.61 -10.27 9.25
C LYS A 378 -28.45 -9.12 10.26
N ALA A 379 -27.70 -9.35 11.34
CA ALA A 379 -27.42 -8.34 12.36
C ALA A 379 -26.62 -7.15 11.80
N TYR A 380 -25.61 -7.43 10.98
CA TYR A 380 -24.80 -6.42 10.32
C TYR A 380 -25.64 -5.52 9.41
N TYR A 381 -26.43 -6.10 8.49
CA TYR A 381 -27.25 -5.31 7.56
C TYR A 381 -28.35 -4.54 8.28
N THR A 382 -28.96 -5.10 9.32
CA THR A 382 -29.96 -4.40 10.14
C THR A 382 -29.35 -3.15 10.79
N LYS A 383 -28.16 -3.30 11.40
CA LYS A 383 -27.43 -2.17 11.99
C LYS A 383 -27.05 -1.12 10.92
N ALA A 384 -26.49 -1.55 9.79
CA ALA A 384 -26.08 -0.66 8.71
C ALA A 384 -27.26 0.10 8.07
N ILE A 385 -28.42 -0.54 7.92
CA ILE A 385 -29.65 0.09 7.43
C ILE A 385 -30.13 1.19 8.39
N ARG A 386 -30.18 0.87 9.70
CA ARG A 386 -30.61 1.82 10.72
C ARG A 386 -29.68 3.04 10.78
N GLU A 387 -28.38 2.81 10.91
CA GLU A 387 -27.38 3.89 10.96
C GLU A 387 -27.36 4.71 9.66
N GLY A 388 -27.48 4.07 8.50
CA GLY A 388 -27.58 4.76 7.21
C GLY A 388 -28.84 5.61 7.07
N GLN A 389 -29.98 5.17 7.62
CA GLN A 389 -31.22 5.96 7.63
C GLN A 389 -31.13 7.17 8.58
N GLU A 390 -30.60 6.97 9.79
CA GLU A 390 -30.36 8.06 10.75
C GLU A 390 -29.44 9.12 10.14
N TRP A 391 -28.35 8.70 9.50
CA TRP A 391 -27.42 9.60 8.82
C TRP A 391 -28.08 10.34 7.64
N LEU A 392 -28.80 9.64 6.76
CA LEU A 392 -29.52 10.27 5.65
C LEU A 392 -30.54 11.31 6.13
N ASN A 393 -31.28 11.01 7.21
CA ASN A 393 -32.23 11.96 7.78
C ASN A 393 -31.52 13.23 8.28
N LEU A 394 -30.39 13.08 8.95
CA LEU A 394 -29.57 14.21 9.39
C LEU A 394 -29.05 15.03 8.21
N LEU A 395 -28.59 14.37 7.13
CA LEU A 395 -28.19 15.05 5.89
C LEU A 395 -29.34 15.83 5.25
N TYR A 396 -30.55 15.27 5.17
CA TYR A 396 -31.71 15.95 4.59
C TYR A 396 -32.16 17.17 5.40
N GLN A 397 -32.18 17.05 6.73
CA GLN A 397 -32.56 18.15 7.62
C GLN A 397 -31.63 19.36 7.41
N ASN A 398 -30.32 19.13 7.40
CA ASN A 398 -29.34 20.19 7.25
C ASN A 398 -29.25 20.72 5.80
N THR A 399 -29.39 19.87 4.78
CA THR A 399 -29.40 20.33 3.38
C THR A 399 -30.63 21.14 3.01
N LYS A 400 -31.79 20.90 3.63
CA LYS A 400 -32.99 21.73 3.44
C LYS A 400 -32.76 23.17 3.92
N GLN A 401 -32.12 23.32 5.08
CA GLN A 401 -31.73 24.62 5.62
C GLN A 401 -30.71 25.31 4.71
N MET A 402 -29.70 24.56 4.25
CA MET A 402 -28.68 25.07 3.34
C MET A 402 -29.28 25.53 1.99
N LYS A 403 -30.23 24.76 1.43
CA LYS A 403 -30.90 25.11 0.18
C LYS A 403 -31.67 26.44 0.31
N ALA A 404 -32.37 26.65 1.42
CA ALA A 404 -33.07 27.91 1.69
C ALA A 404 -32.10 29.10 1.82
N LEU A 405 -30.94 28.90 2.45
CA LEU A 405 -29.90 29.93 2.56
C LEU A 405 -29.27 30.26 1.20
N ILE A 406 -28.98 29.25 0.38
CA ILE A 406 -28.44 29.43 -0.97
C ILE A 406 -29.47 30.12 -1.87
N GLU A 407 -30.75 29.73 -1.80
CA GLU A 407 -31.81 30.40 -2.56
C GLU A 407 -31.94 31.86 -2.13
N LYS A 408 -31.85 32.18 -0.84
CA LYS A 408 -31.87 33.55 -0.34
C LYS A 408 -30.66 34.36 -0.83
N ASP A 409 -29.45 33.79 -0.80
CA ASP A 409 -28.22 34.44 -1.26
C ASP A 409 -28.18 34.61 -2.79
N LEU A 410 -28.67 33.62 -3.54
CA LEU A 410 -28.84 33.71 -4.98
C LEU A 410 -29.89 34.76 -5.34
N LEU A 411 -31.02 34.84 -4.63
CA LEU A 411 -32.04 35.87 -4.85
C LEU A 411 -31.53 37.28 -4.51
N ALA A 412 -30.70 37.41 -3.48
CA ALA A 412 -30.09 38.68 -3.10
C ALA A 412 -29.02 39.17 -4.10
N ASN A 413 -28.30 38.24 -4.74
CA ASN A 413 -27.19 38.54 -5.65
C ASN A 413 -27.52 38.36 -7.14
N ALA A 414 -28.75 37.99 -7.48
CA ALA A 414 -29.18 37.74 -8.86
C ALA A 414 -29.55 39.02 -9.61
N ASN A 415 -28.71 39.42 -10.57
CA ASN A 415 -29.13 40.22 -11.71
C ASN A 415 -30.00 39.37 -12.67
N LYS A 416 -30.91 40.03 -13.42
CA LYS A 416 -31.98 39.44 -14.27
C LYS A 416 -31.57 38.23 -15.12
N GLU A 417 -30.31 38.17 -15.55
CA GLU A 417 -29.76 37.12 -16.40
C GLU A 417 -29.62 35.75 -15.69
N SER A 418 -29.35 35.75 -14.38
CA SER A 418 -29.24 34.53 -13.58
C SER A 418 -30.59 33.85 -13.31
N LEU A 419 -31.66 34.65 -13.19
CA LEU A 419 -33.05 34.18 -13.08
C LEU A 419 -33.54 33.45 -14.33
N ALA A 420 -33.08 33.87 -15.53
CA ALA A 420 -33.39 33.17 -16.78
C ALA A 420 -32.74 31.77 -16.83
N LYS A 421 -31.48 31.66 -16.39
CA LYS A 421 -30.74 30.38 -16.31
C LYS A 421 -31.35 29.38 -15.32
N ILE A 422 -31.88 29.88 -14.20
CA ILE A 422 -32.58 29.03 -13.21
C ILE A 422 -33.90 28.48 -13.80
N LYS A 423 -34.67 29.31 -14.52
CA LYS A 423 -35.89 28.86 -15.22
C LYS A 423 -35.58 27.80 -16.29
N GLU A 424 -34.50 27.98 -17.03
CA GLU A 424 -34.01 27.04 -18.05
C GLU A 424 -33.61 25.69 -17.44
N THR A 425 -32.97 25.69 -16.27
CA THR A 425 -32.60 24.47 -15.55
C THR A 425 -33.82 23.66 -15.10
N SER A 426 -34.90 24.33 -14.67
CA SER A 426 -36.16 23.66 -14.30
C SER A 426 -36.87 23.02 -15.52
N LYS A 427 -36.74 23.63 -16.70
CA LYS A 427 -37.26 23.11 -17.97
C LYS A 427 -36.52 21.83 -18.38
N TRP A 428 -35.22 21.77 -18.12
CA TRP A 428 -34.39 20.60 -18.38
C TRP A 428 -34.75 19.40 -17.48
N GLU A 429 -35.04 19.60 -16.19
CA GLU A 429 -35.46 18.50 -15.31
C GLU A 429 -36.83 17.91 -15.70
N ARG A 430 -37.78 18.72 -16.18
CA ARG A 430 -39.06 18.23 -16.73
C ARG A 430 -38.86 17.43 -18.02
N ALA A 431 -37.96 17.87 -18.90
CA ALA A 431 -37.60 17.13 -20.10
C ALA A 431 -37.06 15.73 -19.74
N LYS A 432 -36.21 15.63 -18.72
CA LYS A 432 -35.64 14.36 -18.23
C LYS A 432 -36.69 13.33 -17.79
N GLN A 433 -37.77 13.75 -17.13
CA GLN A 433 -38.87 12.85 -16.74
C GLN A 433 -39.63 12.33 -17.97
N ILE A 434 -39.93 13.21 -18.92
CA ILE A 434 -40.58 12.83 -20.19
C ILE A 434 -39.71 11.79 -20.93
N HIS A 435 -38.38 11.95 -20.90
CA HIS A 435 -37.45 11.02 -21.56
C HIS A 435 -37.45 9.61 -20.97
N LYS A 436 -37.55 9.49 -19.64
CA LYS A 436 -37.61 8.17 -18.99
C LYS A 436 -38.82 7.36 -19.48
N HIS A 437 -39.94 8.03 -19.71
CA HIS A 437 -41.14 7.42 -20.28
C HIS A 437 -40.92 7.00 -21.75
N LYS A 438 -40.36 7.89 -22.58
CA LYS A 438 -40.07 7.60 -23.99
C LYS A 438 -39.10 6.42 -24.17
N LEU A 439 -38.07 6.36 -23.33
CA LEU A 439 -37.09 5.27 -23.35
C LEU A 439 -37.72 3.93 -22.92
N SER A 440 -38.57 3.94 -21.90
CA SER A 440 -39.31 2.73 -21.49
C SER A 440 -40.19 2.21 -22.63
N HIS A 441 -40.84 3.12 -23.37
CA HIS A 441 -41.65 2.75 -24.52
C HIS A 441 -40.80 2.20 -25.67
N LEU A 442 -39.64 2.82 -25.96
CA LEU A 442 -38.70 2.32 -26.96
C LEU A 442 -38.19 0.90 -26.62
N LYS A 443 -37.92 0.61 -25.34
CA LYS A 443 -37.58 -0.76 -24.88
C LYS A 443 -38.70 -1.74 -25.22
N ILE A 444 -39.96 -1.38 -24.93
CA ILE A 444 -41.12 -2.24 -25.26
C ILE A 444 -41.20 -2.50 -26.77
N LEU A 445 -41.01 -1.47 -27.60
CA LEU A 445 -41.06 -1.61 -29.06
C LEU A 445 -39.91 -2.46 -29.62
N LEU A 446 -38.69 -2.26 -29.12
CA LEU A 446 -37.50 -3.01 -29.56
C LEU A 446 -37.57 -4.50 -29.24
N PHE A 447 -38.36 -4.93 -28.25
CA PHE A 447 -38.44 -6.34 -27.82
C PHE A 447 -39.78 -7.03 -28.11
N LYS A 448 -40.68 -6.42 -28.90
CA LYS A 448 -41.88 -7.10 -29.42
C LYS A 448 -41.52 -8.17 -30.47
N LYS A 449 -42.29 -9.25 -30.55
CA LYS A 449 -42.10 -10.35 -31.53
C LYS A 449 -42.30 -9.90 -32.99
N ASN A 450 -43.26 -9.01 -33.24
CA ASN A 450 -43.52 -8.39 -34.54
C ASN A 450 -43.16 -6.90 -34.48
N LYS A 451 -41.91 -6.58 -34.82
CA LYS A 451 -41.35 -5.23 -34.69
C LYS A 451 -41.76 -4.35 -35.87
N ASN A 452 -42.40 -3.21 -35.59
CA ASN A 452 -42.60 -2.17 -36.59
C ASN A 452 -41.34 -1.28 -36.64
N ILE A 453 -40.49 -1.49 -37.64
CA ILE A 453 -39.22 -0.78 -37.80
C ILE A 453 -39.43 0.72 -37.99
N GLU A 454 -40.50 1.14 -38.68
CA GLU A 454 -40.83 2.56 -38.84
C GLU A 454 -41.21 3.21 -37.51
N GLU A 455 -41.96 2.50 -36.67
CA GLU A 455 -42.31 2.96 -35.33
C GLU A 455 -41.08 3.08 -34.44
N ILE A 456 -40.18 2.10 -34.47
CA ILE A 456 -38.89 2.14 -33.75
C ILE A 456 -38.05 3.34 -34.21
N ASN A 457 -37.94 3.56 -35.52
CA ASN A 457 -37.21 4.70 -36.08
C ASN A 457 -37.85 6.05 -35.69
N LYS A 458 -39.18 6.13 -35.68
CA LYS A 458 -39.91 7.32 -35.22
C LYS A 458 -39.60 7.64 -33.76
N TRP A 459 -39.58 6.63 -32.90
CA TRP A 459 -39.27 6.80 -31.48
C TRP A 459 -37.79 7.11 -31.23
N LEU A 460 -36.88 6.46 -31.96
CA LEU A 460 -35.45 6.77 -31.90
C LEU A 460 -35.19 8.24 -32.27
N LYS A 461 -35.74 8.75 -33.37
CA LYS A 461 -35.63 10.18 -33.73
C LYS A 461 -36.09 11.12 -32.61
N GLN A 462 -37.14 10.75 -31.87
CA GLN A 462 -37.64 11.53 -30.72
C GLN A 462 -36.76 11.44 -29.48
N VAL A 463 -36.01 10.35 -29.29
CA VAL A 463 -35.07 10.16 -28.17
C VAL A 463 -33.71 10.78 -28.50
N ILE A 464 -33.36 10.89 -29.79
CA ILE A 464 -32.02 11.25 -30.27
C ILE A 464 -31.77 12.75 -30.40
N TYR A 465 -32.81 13.55 -30.61
CA TYR A 465 -32.74 15.02 -30.56
C TYR A 465 -32.27 15.58 -29.22
N LEU A 466 -31.97 14.73 -28.24
CA LEU A 466 -31.71 15.04 -26.85
C LEU A 466 -30.27 14.70 -26.42
N ASP A 467 -29.37 14.63 -27.39
CA ASP A 467 -27.93 14.44 -27.18
C ASP A 467 -27.63 13.08 -26.53
N LEU A 468 -27.70 12.02 -27.34
CA LEU A 468 -27.40 10.66 -26.87
C LEU A 468 -25.97 10.52 -26.32
N ASP A 469 -25.03 11.42 -26.63
CA ASP A 469 -23.72 11.45 -25.96
C ASP A 469 -23.80 11.86 -24.48
N LYS A 470 -24.86 12.59 -24.09
CA LYS A 470 -25.21 12.87 -22.68
C LYS A 470 -26.09 11.79 -22.05
N ILE A 471 -26.83 11.03 -22.85
CA ILE A 471 -27.64 9.86 -22.44
C ILE A 471 -26.84 8.54 -22.57
N GLY A 472 -25.60 8.58 -23.06
CA GLY A 472 -24.62 7.48 -23.17
C GLY A 472 -24.21 6.85 -21.83
N GLY A 473 -24.98 7.12 -20.78
CA GLY A 473 -25.06 6.27 -19.61
C GLY A 473 -25.73 4.92 -19.88
N THR A 474 -25.87 4.19 -18.79
CA THR A 474 -26.34 2.80 -18.64
C THR A 474 -27.50 2.36 -19.53
N ASP A 475 -28.37 3.28 -19.97
CA ASP A 475 -29.56 2.96 -20.76
C ASP A 475 -29.30 2.66 -22.24
N GLY A 476 -28.45 3.44 -22.92
CA GLY A 476 -28.05 3.14 -24.32
C GLY A 476 -27.25 1.84 -24.41
N ARG A 477 -26.38 1.62 -23.40
CA ARG A 477 -25.62 0.39 -23.21
C ARG A 477 -26.53 -0.81 -22.99
N LEU A 478 -27.59 -0.66 -22.18
CA LEU A 478 -28.57 -1.73 -21.96
C LEU A 478 -29.31 -2.08 -23.26
N LEU A 479 -29.66 -1.10 -24.08
CA LEU A 479 -30.31 -1.35 -25.38
C LEU A 479 -29.42 -2.19 -26.30
N ILE A 480 -28.15 -1.81 -26.43
CA ILE A 480 -27.14 -2.57 -27.18
C ILE A 480 -26.97 -3.98 -26.63
N HIS A 481 -26.81 -4.12 -25.32
CA HIS A 481 -26.63 -5.41 -24.66
C HIS A 481 -27.81 -6.35 -24.95
N GLU A 482 -29.04 -5.85 -24.82
CA GLU A 482 -30.23 -6.64 -25.11
C GLU A 482 -30.36 -6.94 -26.62
N THR A 483 -30.06 -6.02 -27.54
CA THR A 483 -30.10 -6.33 -28.99
C THR A 483 -29.08 -7.40 -29.37
N LEU A 484 -27.89 -7.35 -28.78
CA LEU A 484 -26.87 -8.38 -28.95
C LEU A 484 -27.34 -9.73 -28.37
N LYS A 485 -27.95 -9.72 -27.18
CA LYS A 485 -28.49 -10.91 -26.51
C LYS A 485 -29.56 -11.62 -27.34
N TYR A 486 -30.45 -10.86 -27.99
CA TYR A 486 -31.50 -11.42 -28.87
C TYR A 486 -31.04 -11.63 -30.32
N LYS A 487 -29.76 -11.39 -30.63
CA LYS A 487 -29.19 -11.48 -31.99
C LYS A 487 -29.98 -10.67 -33.03
N ASP A 488 -30.57 -9.54 -32.62
CA ASP A 488 -31.33 -8.67 -33.52
C ASP A 488 -30.40 -7.70 -34.25
N THR A 489 -29.89 -8.16 -35.38
CA THR A 489 -28.94 -7.42 -36.23
C THR A 489 -29.52 -6.14 -36.78
N LYS A 490 -30.82 -6.09 -37.08
CA LYS A 490 -31.49 -4.88 -37.61
C LYS A 490 -31.60 -3.82 -36.53
N ALA A 491 -32.03 -4.19 -35.32
CA ALA A 491 -32.11 -3.25 -34.20
C ALA A 491 -30.72 -2.74 -33.80
N LEU A 492 -29.73 -3.63 -33.75
CA LEU A 492 -28.34 -3.24 -33.48
C LEU A 492 -27.82 -2.26 -34.54
N GLN A 493 -28.05 -2.55 -35.82
CA GLN A 493 -27.61 -1.67 -36.92
C GLN A 493 -28.18 -0.27 -36.77
N ILE A 494 -29.47 -0.17 -36.46
CA ILE A 494 -30.15 1.09 -36.20
C ILE A 494 -29.50 1.82 -35.02
N LEU A 495 -29.22 1.15 -33.89
CA LEU A 495 -28.57 1.77 -32.73
C LEU A 495 -27.17 2.29 -33.06
N LEU A 496 -26.41 1.55 -33.89
CA LEU A 496 -25.09 1.96 -34.37
C LEU A 496 -25.16 3.15 -35.34
N ASP A 497 -26.14 3.18 -36.25
CA ASP A 497 -26.37 4.31 -37.18
C ASP A 497 -26.66 5.61 -36.44
N TYR A 498 -27.24 5.50 -35.25
CA TYR A 498 -27.50 6.62 -34.36
C TYR A 498 -26.35 6.96 -33.39
N GLY A 499 -25.16 6.37 -33.60
CA GLY A 499 -23.93 6.73 -32.90
C GLY A 499 -23.75 6.10 -31.51
N ILE A 500 -24.62 5.16 -31.11
CA ILE A 500 -24.49 4.51 -29.80
C ILE A 500 -23.35 3.49 -29.88
N SER A 501 -22.22 3.77 -29.23
CA SER A 501 -21.06 2.89 -29.25
C SER A 501 -21.16 1.79 -28.18
N PRO A 502 -21.05 0.50 -28.54
CA PRO A 502 -20.97 -0.60 -27.57
C PRO A 502 -19.64 -0.66 -26.82
N LEU A 503 -18.60 0.01 -27.32
CA LEU A 503 -17.21 -0.26 -26.96
C LEU A 503 -16.77 0.38 -25.64
N GLU A 504 -17.62 1.16 -24.98
CA GLU A 504 -17.27 1.82 -23.72
C GLU A 504 -17.53 0.96 -22.47
N ASP A 505 -18.24 -0.16 -22.60
CA ASP A 505 -18.64 -1.04 -21.50
C ASP A 505 -17.95 -2.40 -21.59
N ASP A 506 -17.19 -2.78 -20.56
CA ASP A 506 -16.43 -4.04 -20.55
C ASP A 506 -17.34 -5.26 -20.71
N LYS A 507 -18.56 -5.24 -20.14
CA LYS A 507 -19.45 -6.40 -20.21
C LYS A 507 -19.98 -6.60 -21.63
N ILE A 508 -20.27 -5.50 -22.33
CA ILE A 508 -20.72 -5.54 -23.71
C ILE A 508 -19.58 -5.95 -24.62
N LEU A 509 -18.36 -5.44 -24.37
CA LEU A 509 -17.16 -5.86 -25.09
C LEU A 509 -16.93 -7.37 -24.95
N SER A 510 -16.90 -7.91 -23.73
CA SER A 510 -16.74 -9.36 -23.51
C SER A 510 -17.79 -10.17 -24.27
N TYR A 511 -19.05 -9.70 -24.32
CA TYR A 511 -20.11 -10.37 -25.06
C TYR A 511 -19.92 -10.28 -26.59
N ILE A 512 -19.50 -9.14 -27.12
CA ILE A 512 -19.17 -8.94 -28.54
C ILE A 512 -18.04 -9.88 -28.99
N PHE A 513 -17.08 -10.09 -28.10
CA PHE A 513 -15.92 -10.96 -28.35
C PHE A 513 -16.20 -12.45 -28.19
N SER A 514 -17.27 -12.82 -27.49
CA SER A 514 -17.70 -14.22 -27.39
C SER A 514 -18.02 -14.84 -28.75
N ASP A 515 -17.89 -16.16 -28.87
CA ASP A 515 -18.26 -16.89 -30.09
C ASP A 515 -19.78 -16.90 -30.38
N GLU A 516 -20.61 -16.37 -29.45
CA GLU A 516 -22.06 -16.27 -29.64
C GLU A 516 -22.47 -15.21 -30.66
N ILE A 517 -21.59 -14.23 -30.92
CA ILE A 517 -21.80 -13.16 -31.90
C ILE A 517 -21.16 -13.55 -33.23
N GLU A 518 -21.99 -13.61 -34.27
CA GLU A 518 -21.56 -13.90 -35.65
C GLU A 518 -20.54 -12.87 -36.15
N LEU A 519 -19.60 -13.32 -37.01
CA LEU A 519 -18.50 -12.51 -37.50
C LEU A 519 -18.98 -11.25 -38.24
N ASN A 520 -19.98 -11.36 -39.12
CA ASN A 520 -20.57 -10.23 -39.84
C ASN A 520 -21.11 -9.12 -38.91
N ILE A 521 -21.75 -9.48 -37.79
CA ILE A 521 -22.25 -8.53 -36.79
C ILE A 521 -21.07 -7.85 -36.11
N PHE A 522 -20.08 -8.64 -35.69
CA PHE A 522 -18.86 -8.16 -35.08
C PHE A 522 -18.14 -7.14 -35.98
N GLU A 523 -17.96 -7.46 -37.27
CA GLU A 523 -17.34 -6.57 -38.25
C GLU A 523 -18.09 -5.24 -38.39
N SER A 524 -19.42 -5.27 -38.46
CA SER A 524 -20.25 -4.06 -38.54
C SER A 524 -20.08 -3.18 -37.31
N ILE A 525 -20.05 -3.77 -36.12
CA ILE A 525 -19.79 -3.06 -34.86
C ILE A 525 -18.43 -2.38 -34.89
N ILE A 526 -17.37 -3.13 -35.20
CA ILE A 526 -16.00 -2.60 -35.19
C ILE A 526 -15.85 -1.48 -36.21
N ARG A 527 -16.31 -1.65 -37.45
CA ARG A 527 -16.16 -0.62 -38.51
C ARG A 527 -16.84 0.71 -38.16
N ARG A 528 -17.96 0.66 -37.42
CA ARG A 528 -18.77 1.85 -37.10
C ARG A 528 -18.35 2.50 -35.79
N ALA A 529 -18.02 1.69 -34.79
CA ALA A 529 -17.77 2.17 -33.44
C ALA A 529 -16.28 2.51 -33.21
N LEU A 530 -15.37 1.87 -33.94
CA LEU A 530 -13.93 2.12 -33.80
C LEU A 530 -13.48 3.24 -34.72
N LYS A 531 -13.29 4.45 -34.17
CA LYS A 531 -12.60 5.52 -34.89
C LYS A 531 -11.08 5.29 -34.80
N PRO A 532 -10.31 5.33 -35.90
CA PRO A 532 -8.85 5.15 -35.92
C PRO A 532 -8.08 6.01 -34.90
N SER A 533 -8.60 7.19 -34.57
CA SER A 533 -7.97 8.13 -33.63
C SER A 533 -8.16 7.78 -32.15
N ASN A 534 -9.01 6.80 -31.80
CA ASN A 534 -9.29 6.46 -30.40
C ASN A 534 -8.39 5.34 -29.88
N HIS A 535 -7.14 5.71 -29.60
CA HIS A 535 -6.06 4.81 -29.16
C HIS A 535 -6.39 4.01 -27.90
N MET A 536 -7.05 4.61 -26.90
CA MET A 536 -7.44 3.92 -25.67
C MET A 536 -8.49 2.84 -25.93
N LEU A 537 -9.44 3.11 -26.83
CA LEU A 537 -10.47 2.16 -27.21
C LEU A 537 -9.90 0.97 -27.99
N ILE A 538 -8.96 1.24 -28.89
CA ILE A 538 -8.23 0.21 -29.65
C ILE A 538 -7.49 -0.73 -28.71
N SER A 539 -6.71 -0.19 -27.77
CA SER A 539 -5.98 -1.01 -26.78
C SER A 539 -6.94 -1.87 -25.96
N ARG A 540 -8.05 -1.30 -25.50
CA ARG A 540 -9.08 -2.02 -24.72
C ARG A 540 -9.74 -3.15 -25.52
N ILE A 541 -10.10 -2.91 -26.78
CA ILE A 541 -10.67 -3.91 -27.70
C ILE A 541 -9.70 -5.06 -27.90
N MET A 542 -8.42 -4.75 -28.13
CA MET A 542 -7.42 -5.78 -28.33
C MET A 542 -7.19 -6.61 -27.07
N PHE A 543 -7.08 -5.96 -25.92
CA PHE A 543 -6.97 -6.63 -24.62
C PHE A 543 -8.11 -7.62 -24.40
N HIS A 544 -9.36 -7.19 -24.64
CA HIS A 544 -10.54 -8.07 -24.55
C HIS A 544 -10.51 -9.19 -25.58
N SER A 545 -10.09 -8.90 -26.82
CA SER A 545 -10.01 -9.91 -27.87
C SER A 545 -9.07 -11.05 -27.52
N LEU A 546 -7.92 -10.71 -26.91
CA LEU A 546 -6.85 -11.64 -26.52
C LEU A 546 -7.20 -12.39 -25.23
N SER A 547 -7.84 -11.74 -24.25
CA SER A 547 -8.15 -12.33 -22.95
C SER A 547 -9.41 -13.22 -22.93
N HIS A 548 -10.35 -13.02 -23.86
CA HIS A 548 -11.62 -13.76 -23.88
C HIS A 548 -11.71 -14.90 -24.91
N HIS A 549 -10.57 -15.39 -25.41
CA HIS A 549 -10.53 -16.49 -26.40
C HIS A 549 -11.42 -16.22 -27.63
N SER A 550 -11.44 -14.97 -28.12
CA SER A 550 -12.21 -14.64 -29.32
C SER A 550 -11.77 -15.54 -30.48
N SER A 551 -12.71 -15.95 -31.34
CA SER A 551 -12.34 -16.71 -32.53
C SER A 551 -11.24 -16.03 -33.35
N GLU A 552 -10.33 -16.82 -33.91
CA GLU A 552 -9.19 -16.31 -34.69
C GLU A 552 -9.61 -15.33 -35.78
N LYS A 553 -10.76 -15.57 -36.42
CA LYS A 553 -11.32 -14.70 -37.47
C LYS A 553 -11.66 -13.29 -36.98
N LYS A 554 -12.14 -13.14 -35.73
CA LYS A 554 -12.42 -11.82 -35.14
C LYS A 554 -11.12 -11.06 -34.86
N ILE A 555 -10.10 -11.77 -34.39
CA ILE A 555 -8.77 -11.18 -34.15
C ILE A 555 -8.14 -10.77 -35.47
N GLU A 556 -8.15 -11.65 -36.49
CA GLU A 556 -7.72 -11.36 -37.87
C GLU A 556 -8.38 -10.09 -38.40
N PHE A 557 -9.71 -10.00 -38.28
CA PHE A 557 -10.45 -8.83 -38.73
C PHE A 557 -10.02 -7.54 -38.03
N ILE A 558 -9.87 -7.55 -36.70
CA ILE A 558 -9.43 -6.34 -35.98
C ILE A 558 -8.04 -5.95 -36.46
N LEU A 559 -7.11 -6.92 -36.56
CA LEU A 559 -5.75 -6.64 -37.00
C LEU A 559 -5.73 -6.05 -38.41
N GLU A 560 -6.50 -6.60 -39.35
CA GLU A 560 -6.63 -6.07 -40.70
C GLU A 560 -7.21 -4.64 -40.69
N TYR A 561 -8.26 -4.42 -39.91
CA TYR A 561 -8.88 -3.09 -39.75
C TYR A 561 -7.88 -2.07 -39.19
N LEU A 562 -7.11 -2.46 -38.17
CA LEU A 562 -6.10 -1.62 -37.51
C LEU A 562 -4.89 -1.34 -38.40
N LEU A 563 -4.45 -2.32 -39.19
CA LEU A 563 -3.36 -2.18 -40.17
C LEU A 563 -3.73 -1.20 -41.27
N ASN A 564 -4.96 -1.30 -41.79
CA ASN A 564 -5.50 -0.38 -42.80
C ASN A 564 -5.71 1.04 -42.25
N ALA A 565 -5.85 1.20 -40.94
CA ALA A 565 -6.07 2.49 -40.27
C ALA A 565 -4.80 3.31 -40.01
N ASN A 566 -3.62 2.88 -40.49
CA ASN A 566 -2.34 3.59 -40.31
C ASN A 566 -1.98 3.92 -38.85
N MET A 567 -2.13 2.95 -37.94
CA MET A 567 -1.78 3.14 -36.53
C MET A 567 -0.29 3.44 -36.32
N SER A 568 0.02 4.30 -35.34
CA SER A 568 1.39 4.61 -34.94
C SER A 568 2.05 3.45 -34.20
N ASP A 569 3.36 3.28 -34.36
CA ASP A 569 4.20 2.27 -33.68
C ASP A 569 4.03 2.27 -32.15
N ALA A 570 3.72 3.42 -31.55
CA ALA A 570 3.52 3.58 -30.10
C ALA A 570 2.39 2.72 -29.50
N LEU A 571 1.40 2.30 -30.29
CA LEU A 571 0.33 1.40 -29.85
C LEU A 571 0.58 -0.05 -30.19
N TYR A 572 1.42 -0.29 -31.19
CA TYR A 572 1.67 -1.62 -31.70
C TYR A 572 2.58 -2.43 -30.77
N ILE A 573 3.55 -1.79 -30.12
CA ILE A 573 4.46 -2.48 -29.17
C ILE A 573 3.69 -3.01 -27.94
N PRO A 574 2.90 -2.20 -27.20
CA PRO A 574 2.09 -2.71 -26.09
C PRO A 574 1.15 -3.84 -26.51
N LEU A 575 0.65 -3.77 -27.75
CA LEU A 575 -0.25 -4.79 -28.27
C LEU A 575 0.43 -6.16 -28.46
N VAL A 576 1.66 -6.16 -28.96
CA VAL A 576 2.45 -7.39 -29.08
C VAL A 576 2.85 -7.90 -27.68
N GLU A 577 3.17 -7.00 -26.74
CA GLU A 577 3.43 -7.34 -25.35
C GLU A 577 2.22 -8.04 -24.69
N ASP A 578 1.03 -7.48 -24.83
CA ASP A 578 -0.21 -8.06 -24.31
C ASP A 578 -0.49 -9.42 -24.96
N ALA A 579 -0.36 -9.54 -26.29
CA ALA A 579 -0.57 -10.81 -26.99
C ALA A 579 0.38 -11.91 -26.50
N LEU A 580 1.63 -11.53 -26.21
CA LEU A 580 2.62 -12.40 -25.61
C LEU A 580 2.24 -12.76 -24.16
N GLU A 581 1.90 -11.77 -23.33
CA GLU A 581 1.55 -11.99 -21.92
C GLU A 581 0.32 -12.91 -21.75
N TYR A 582 -0.68 -12.78 -22.63
CA TYR A 582 -1.90 -13.60 -22.62
C TYR A 582 -1.79 -14.91 -23.40
N CYS A 583 -0.59 -15.29 -23.84
CA CYS A 583 -0.34 -16.55 -24.54
C CYS A 583 -1.18 -16.74 -25.82
N ALA A 584 -1.38 -15.66 -26.59
CA ALA A 584 -2.10 -15.70 -27.86
C ALA A 584 -1.52 -16.76 -28.82
N SER A 585 -2.33 -17.27 -29.75
CA SER A 585 -1.89 -18.35 -30.65
C SER A 585 -0.70 -17.93 -31.51
N THR A 586 0.14 -18.89 -31.90
CA THR A 586 1.29 -18.68 -32.79
C THR A 586 0.87 -17.97 -34.08
N LYS A 587 -0.34 -18.25 -34.58
CA LYS A 587 -0.94 -17.59 -35.73
C LYS A 587 -1.29 -16.12 -35.45
N THR A 588 -1.96 -15.82 -34.34
CA THR A 588 -2.24 -14.43 -33.91
C THR A 588 -0.95 -13.61 -33.76
N VAL A 589 0.07 -14.19 -33.11
CA VAL A 589 1.37 -13.52 -32.95
C VAL A 589 2.05 -13.35 -34.31
N SER A 590 1.94 -14.31 -35.24
CA SER A 590 2.47 -14.15 -36.59
C SER A 590 1.78 -13.03 -37.39
N LEU A 591 0.46 -12.86 -37.25
CA LEU A 591 -0.28 -11.76 -37.87
C LEU A 591 0.14 -10.41 -37.31
N LEU A 592 0.35 -10.34 -35.99
CA LEU A 592 0.92 -9.18 -35.30
C LEU A 592 2.39 -8.93 -35.66
N LEU A 593 3.12 -9.89 -36.22
CA LEU A 593 4.52 -9.67 -36.65
C LEU A 593 4.65 -9.46 -38.16
N GLY A 594 3.68 -9.93 -38.95
CA GLY A 594 3.73 -9.95 -40.42
C GLY A 594 3.26 -8.66 -41.10
N GLY A 595 2.71 -7.68 -40.38
CA GLY A 595 2.51 -6.35 -40.93
C GLY A 595 3.88 -5.69 -41.17
N ASN A 596 4.18 -5.27 -42.41
CA ASN A 596 5.44 -4.66 -42.90
C ASN A 596 5.98 -3.44 -42.11
N LYS A 597 5.44 -3.12 -40.93
CA LYS A 597 5.82 -1.97 -40.10
C LYS A 597 6.75 -2.33 -38.93
N PHE A 598 6.92 -3.61 -38.58
CA PHE A 598 7.68 -3.96 -37.38
C PHE A 598 9.19 -4.18 -37.62
N ASN A 599 9.93 -3.09 -37.86
CA ASN A 599 11.40 -3.13 -38.01
C ASN A 599 12.18 -3.23 -36.69
N LYS A 600 11.51 -3.47 -35.55
CA LYS A 600 12.11 -3.45 -34.21
C LYS A 600 12.35 -4.84 -33.60
N HIS A 601 13.01 -5.73 -34.35
CA HIS A 601 13.33 -7.09 -33.90
C HIS A 601 14.02 -7.15 -32.52
N ASN A 602 14.85 -6.16 -32.17
CA ASN A 602 15.61 -6.15 -30.92
C ASN A 602 14.73 -5.95 -29.67
N GLU A 603 13.69 -5.12 -29.73
CA GLU A 603 12.80 -4.87 -28.58
C GLU A 603 11.95 -6.11 -28.25
N LEU A 604 11.56 -6.87 -29.27
CA LEU A 604 10.79 -8.11 -29.13
C LEU A 604 11.61 -9.28 -28.57
N GLN A 605 12.89 -9.36 -28.91
CA GLN A 605 13.80 -10.35 -28.32
C GLN A 605 13.97 -10.14 -26.81
N VAL A 606 14.06 -8.87 -26.37
CA VAL A 606 14.13 -8.52 -24.94
C VAL A 606 12.86 -9.00 -24.21
N LEU A 607 11.69 -8.90 -24.85
CA LEU A 607 10.43 -9.33 -24.27
C LEU A 607 10.34 -10.85 -24.05
N LEU A 608 10.78 -11.65 -25.02
CA LEU A 608 10.79 -13.12 -24.88
C LEU A 608 11.81 -13.64 -23.87
N GLN A 609 12.83 -12.83 -23.56
CA GLN A 609 13.84 -13.13 -22.54
C GLN A 609 13.34 -12.81 -21.13
N LYS A 610 12.23 -12.06 -20.95
CA LYS A 610 11.67 -11.81 -19.62
C LYS A 610 11.30 -13.14 -18.93
N PRO A 611 11.73 -13.36 -17.67
CA PRO A 611 11.38 -14.55 -16.89
C PRO A 611 9.88 -14.77 -16.71
N SER A 612 9.07 -13.70 -16.86
CA SER A 612 7.62 -13.71 -16.73
C SER A 612 6.89 -14.43 -17.88
N TYR A 613 7.52 -14.62 -19.04
CA TYR A 613 6.88 -15.28 -20.18
C TYR A 613 6.82 -16.80 -20.01
N LYS A 614 5.65 -17.31 -19.57
CA LYS A 614 5.40 -18.74 -19.24
C LYS A 614 4.56 -19.50 -20.28
N CYS A 615 4.27 -18.90 -21.43
CA CYS A 615 3.38 -19.50 -22.42
C CYS A 615 3.97 -20.75 -23.11
N LYS A 616 3.12 -21.77 -23.36
CA LYS A 616 3.52 -23.05 -23.98
C LYS A 616 4.10 -22.88 -25.39
N ASN A 617 3.66 -21.87 -26.12
CA ASN A 617 4.09 -21.55 -27.48
C ASN A 617 5.42 -20.77 -27.56
N LYS A 618 6.16 -20.58 -26.44
CA LYS A 618 7.44 -19.85 -26.41
C LYS A 618 8.43 -20.31 -27.48
N LYS A 619 8.53 -21.63 -27.70
CA LYS A 619 9.44 -22.23 -28.68
C LYS A 619 9.00 -21.90 -30.11
N GLU A 620 7.70 -21.94 -30.39
CA GLU A 620 7.14 -21.63 -31.70
C GLU A 620 7.29 -20.16 -32.07
N ILE A 621 7.01 -19.25 -31.13
CA ILE A 621 7.18 -17.81 -31.32
C ILE A 621 8.66 -17.45 -31.49
N LYS A 622 9.55 -18.08 -30.70
CA LYS A 622 11.00 -17.92 -30.88
C LYS A 622 11.44 -18.38 -32.28
N ASN A 623 10.88 -19.49 -32.77
CA ASN A 623 11.15 -19.96 -34.11
C ASN A 623 10.59 -19.02 -35.18
N LEU A 624 9.40 -18.42 -34.98
CA LEU A 624 8.85 -17.41 -35.89
C LEU A 624 9.76 -16.19 -36.01
N LEU A 625 10.28 -15.68 -34.89
CA LEU A 625 11.20 -14.53 -34.90
C LEU A 625 12.57 -14.87 -35.49
N ASN A 626 13.06 -16.09 -35.29
CA ASN A 626 14.33 -16.55 -35.85
C ASN A 626 14.25 -16.86 -37.34
N LYS A 627 13.06 -17.20 -37.86
CA LYS A 627 12.80 -17.36 -39.30
C LYS A 627 12.69 -16.02 -40.03
N GLY A 628 13.36 -14.97 -39.54
CA GLY A 628 13.38 -13.60 -40.05
C GLY A 628 13.92 -13.45 -41.48
N THR A 629 13.20 -14.02 -42.44
CA THR A 629 13.13 -13.68 -43.86
C THR A 629 11.66 -13.74 -44.24
N ILE A 630 10.86 -12.87 -43.61
CA ILE A 630 9.60 -12.42 -44.21
C ILE A 630 10.04 -11.31 -45.18
N LYS A 631 9.90 -11.59 -46.48
CA LYS A 631 10.27 -10.70 -47.58
C LYS A 631 9.22 -9.64 -47.80
#